data_AF-A0A9K3HZ65-F1
#
_entry.id   AF-A0A9K3HZ65-F1
#
_cell.length_a   1.000
_cell.length_b   1.000
_cell.length_c   1.000
_cell.angle_alpha   90.00
_cell.angle_beta   90.00
_cell.angle_gamma   90.00
#
_symmetry.space_group_name_H-M   'P 1'
#
loop_
_entity.id
_entity.type
_entity.pdbx_description
1 polymer ?
#
loop_
_entity_poly.entity_id
_entity_poly.type
_entity_poly.pdbx_seq_one_letter_code
_entity_poly.pdbx_strand_id
1 'polypeptide(L)'
;MEEPFTNARLAYANMMAERDALKTGEADLKAQIEEMKGHHKTEIEEIKMENADLEAKVEDLQATKTWLLSEGAKLLAKNIHKGPEMTAVVAAVNNAMSTVGINFGLQNGYIHALNKKTPYAEVPLLNRNAKDELNTAVACFDSLTFSVIEDLSKLVNEPLSKIKDALFFAGGESPKE
;
A
#
# COMPACT_ATOMS: atom_id res chain seq x y z
N MET A 1 53.63 73.15 34.84
CA MET A 1 54.02 71.74 35.09
C MET A 1 52.81 70.83 35.37
N GLU A 2 51.57 71.31 35.27
CA GLU A 2 50.36 70.54 35.63
C GLU A 2 49.71 69.79 34.45
N GLU A 3 49.85 70.27 33.21
CA GLU A 3 49.33 69.63 31.99
C GLU A 3 49.76 68.17 31.75
N PRO A 4 51.02 67.74 32.00
CA PRO A 4 51.39 66.34 31.77
C PRO A 4 50.75 65.38 32.78
N PHE A 5 50.43 65.84 33.99
CA PHE A 5 49.79 65.02 35.02
C PHE A 5 48.29 64.83 34.77
N THR A 6 47.60 65.86 34.29
CA THR A 6 46.19 65.76 33.89
C THR A 6 46.00 64.86 32.67
N ASN A 7 46.90 64.94 31.68
CA ASN A 7 46.88 64.07 30.51
C ASN A 7 47.12 62.60 30.87
N ALA A 8 48.08 62.30 31.76
CA ALA A 8 48.32 60.93 32.22
C ALA A 8 47.10 60.36 32.99
N ARG A 9 46.42 61.18 33.79
CA ARG A 9 45.22 60.77 34.52
C ARG A 9 44.04 60.47 33.60
N LEU A 10 43.85 61.27 32.55
CA LEU A 10 42.83 61.03 31.53
C LEU A 10 43.11 59.76 30.73
N ALA A 11 44.37 59.53 30.33
CA ALA A 11 44.77 58.31 29.62
C ALA A 11 44.50 57.05 30.47
N TYR A 12 44.81 57.09 31.76
CA TYR A 12 44.52 55.97 32.67
C TYR A 12 43.01 55.73 32.84
N ALA A 13 42.22 56.79 32.99
CA ALA A 13 40.76 56.67 33.09
C ALA A 13 40.14 56.07 31.82
N ASN A 14 40.62 56.48 30.64
CA ASN A 14 40.18 55.91 29.36
C ASN A 14 40.57 54.43 29.24
N MET A 15 41.80 54.05 29.59
CA MET A 15 42.24 52.65 29.57
C MET A 15 41.40 51.77 30.50
N MET A 16 41.03 52.28 31.68
CA MET A 16 40.17 51.55 32.61
C MET A 16 38.75 51.38 32.06
N ALA A 17 38.20 52.41 31.41
CA ALA A 17 36.90 52.33 30.76
C ALA A 17 36.90 51.34 29.57
N GLU A 18 37.96 51.33 28.77
CA GLU A 18 38.15 50.36 27.68
C GLU A 18 38.25 48.93 28.21
N ARG A 19 39.02 48.72 29.28
CA ARG A 19 39.11 47.41 29.96
C ARG A 19 37.73 46.94 30.43
N ASP A 20 36.94 47.82 31.03
CA ASP A 20 35.61 47.48 31.52
C ASP A 20 34.64 47.18 30.37
N ALA A 21 34.70 47.95 29.29
CA ALA A 21 33.93 47.69 28.08
C ALA A 21 34.30 46.33 27.45
N LEU A 22 35.60 46.02 27.36
CA LEU A 22 36.08 44.72 26.86
C LEU A 22 35.63 43.56 27.75
N LYS A 23 35.68 43.73 29.07
CA LYS A 23 35.23 42.71 30.02
C LYS A 23 33.73 42.43 29.91
N THR A 24 32.93 43.48 29.70
CA THR A 24 31.50 43.32 29.42
C THR A 24 31.28 42.61 28.07
N GLY A 25 31.98 43.04 27.01
CA GLY A 25 31.89 42.40 25.70
C GLY A 25 32.30 40.92 25.71
N GLU A 26 33.32 40.55 26.48
CA GLU A 26 33.71 39.15 26.70
C GLU A 26 32.60 38.35 27.39
N ALA A 27 31.96 38.92 28.41
CA ALA A 27 30.85 38.29 29.11
C ALA A 27 29.65 38.06 28.18
N ASP A 28 29.30 39.05 27.36
CA ASP A 28 28.20 38.97 26.39
C ASP A 28 28.49 37.92 25.31
N LEU A 29 29.70 37.90 24.75
CA LEU A 29 30.11 36.87 23.78
C LEU A 29 30.05 35.46 24.39
N LYS A 30 30.49 35.32 25.63
CA LYS A 30 30.40 34.03 26.35
C LYS A 30 28.96 33.60 26.56
N ALA A 31 28.06 34.53 26.89
CA ALA A 31 26.65 34.24 27.05
C ALA A 31 26.01 33.78 25.72
N GLN A 32 26.29 34.48 24.61
CA GLN A 32 25.81 34.11 23.28
C GLN A 32 26.33 32.74 22.83
N ILE A 33 27.61 32.42 23.13
CA ILE A 33 28.18 31.10 22.83
C ILE A 33 27.45 29.99 23.60
N GLU A 34 27.16 30.19 24.88
CA GLU A 34 26.44 29.19 25.67
C GLU A 34 24.98 29.05 25.22
N GLU A 35 24.33 30.14 24.83
CA GLU A 35 22.99 30.11 24.22
C GLU A 35 22.97 29.32 22.91
N MET A 36 23.89 29.61 21.98
CA MET A 36 24.01 28.89 20.70
C MET A 36 24.30 27.40 20.92
N LYS A 37 25.17 27.05 21.88
CA LYS A 37 25.43 25.64 22.24
C LYS A 37 24.17 24.96 22.77
N GLY A 38 23.40 25.66 23.61
CA GLY A 38 22.12 25.16 24.11
C GLY A 38 21.14 24.87 22.98
N HIS A 39 20.96 25.84 22.08
CA HIS A 39 20.09 25.70 20.90
C HIS A 39 20.49 24.52 20.01
N HIS A 40 21.76 24.48 19.58
CA HIS A 40 22.25 23.39 18.73
C HIS A 40 22.14 22.02 19.41
N LYS A 41 22.33 21.94 20.73
CA LYS A 41 22.16 20.69 21.46
C LYS A 41 20.71 20.20 21.39
N THR A 42 19.73 21.09 21.59
CA THR A 42 18.30 20.74 21.50
C THR A 42 17.93 20.30 20.08
N GLU A 43 18.36 21.05 19.06
CA GLU A 43 18.10 20.75 17.65
C GLU A 43 18.70 19.40 17.24
N ILE A 44 19.92 19.07 17.70
CA ILE A 44 20.55 17.76 17.47
C ILE A 44 19.73 16.63 18.10
N GLU A 45 19.18 16.81 19.31
CA GLU A 45 18.35 15.79 19.94
C GLU A 45 17.00 15.62 19.23
N GLU A 46 16.38 16.70 18.76
CA GLU A 46 15.17 16.64 17.93
C GLU A 46 15.41 15.86 16.63
N ILE A 47 16.48 16.18 15.90
CA ILE A 47 16.86 15.48 14.67
C ILE A 47 17.15 13.99 14.93
N LYS A 48 17.79 13.64 16.05
CA LYS A 48 18.01 12.23 16.42
C LYS A 48 16.70 11.49 16.66
N MET A 49 15.74 12.10 17.33
CA MET A 49 14.44 11.49 17.56
C MET A 49 13.67 11.29 16.25
N GLU A 50 13.68 12.27 15.36
CA GLU A 50 13.05 12.16 14.04
C GLU A 50 13.71 11.08 13.18
N ASN A 51 15.04 11.02 13.15
CA ASN A 51 15.77 9.98 12.43
C ASN A 51 15.44 8.58 12.95
N ALA A 52 15.31 8.39 14.28
CA ALA A 52 14.92 7.10 14.85
C ALA A 52 13.48 6.69 14.45
N ASP A 53 12.54 7.63 14.41
CA ASP A 53 11.17 7.37 13.93
C ASP A 53 11.14 7.03 12.44
N LEU A 54 11.93 7.73 11.63
CA LEU A 54 12.07 7.44 10.20
C LEU A 54 12.72 6.08 9.95
N GLU A 55 13.75 5.71 10.70
CA GLU A 55 14.37 4.39 10.63
C GLU A 55 13.35 3.28 10.94
N ALA A 56 12.56 3.44 12.01
CA ALA A 56 11.51 2.48 12.36
C ALA A 56 10.44 2.34 11.25
N LYS A 57 10.02 3.47 10.64
CA LYS A 57 9.09 3.46 9.50
C LYS A 57 9.68 2.77 8.27
N VAL A 58 10.97 2.98 8.00
CA VAL A 58 11.66 2.33 6.89
C VAL A 58 11.76 0.82 7.11
N GLU A 59 12.05 0.37 8.33
CA GLU A 59 12.07 -1.06 8.68
C GLU A 59 10.70 -1.71 8.49
N ASP A 60 9.61 -1.06 8.95
CA ASP A 60 8.24 -1.57 8.76
C ASP A 60 7.85 -1.65 7.28
N LEU A 61 8.20 -0.64 6.47
CA LEU A 61 7.98 -0.67 5.03
C LEU A 61 8.77 -1.78 4.34
N GLN A 62 10.02 -2.01 4.75
CA GLN A 62 10.85 -3.09 4.23
C GLN A 62 10.28 -4.47 4.60
N ALA A 63 9.79 -4.63 5.83
CA ALA A 63 9.12 -5.84 6.27
C ALA A 63 7.83 -6.10 5.48
N THR A 64 7.01 -5.06 5.28
CA THR A 64 5.78 -5.11 4.48
C THR A 64 6.06 -5.50 3.04
N LYS A 65 7.06 -4.86 2.40
CA LYS A 65 7.49 -5.19 1.04
C LYS A 65 7.94 -6.65 0.93
N THR A 66 8.78 -7.10 1.85
CA THR A 66 9.30 -8.47 1.87
C THR A 66 8.15 -9.47 2.00
N TRP A 67 7.23 -9.22 2.92
CA TRP A 67 6.07 -10.08 3.14
C TRP A 67 5.12 -10.11 1.94
N LEU A 68 4.82 -8.96 1.31
CA LEU A 68 3.97 -8.90 0.12
C LEU A 68 4.56 -9.73 -1.04
N LEU A 69 5.88 -9.65 -1.24
CA LEU A 69 6.56 -10.36 -2.32
C LEU A 69 6.72 -11.86 -2.04
N SER A 70 6.85 -12.28 -0.78
CA SER A 70 7.02 -13.70 -0.42
C SER A 70 5.69 -14.44 -0.26
N GLU A 71 4.72 -13.86 0.45
CA GLU A 71 3.49 -14.53 0.87
C GLU A 71 2.21 -13.75 0.48
N GLY A 72 2.22 -12.42 0.57
CA GLY A 72 1.03 -11.61 0.32
C GLY A 72 0.46 -11.80 -1.09
N ALA A 73 1.30 -11.84 -2.12
CA ALA A 73 0.87 -12.10 -3.50
C ALA A 73 0.22 -13.50 -3.67
N LYS A 74 0.74 -14.51 -2.98
CA LYS A 74 0.17 -15.87 -3.01
C LYS A 74 -1.20 -15.90 -2.32
N LEU A 75 -1.32 -15.21 -1.18
CA LEU A 75 -2.58 -15.09 -0.46
C LEU A 75 -3.62 -14.32 -1.28
N LEU A 76 -3.23 -13.23 -1.94
CA LEU A 76 -4.12 -12.48 -2.84
C LEU A 76 -4.62 -13.36 -3.99
N ALA A 77 -3.72 -14.08 -4.68
CA ALA A 77 -4.11 -15.00 -5.74
C ALA A 77 -5.05 -16.10 -5.25
N LYS A 78 -4.79 -16.65 -4.05
CA LYS A 78 -5.68 -17.63 -3.40
C LYS A 78 -7.05 -17.02 -3.08
N ASN A 79 -7.09 -15.78 -2.61
CA ASN A 79 -8.34 -15.06 -2.34
C ASN A 79 -9.16 -14.90 -3.61
N ILE A 80 -8.53 -14.45 -4.69
CA ILE A 80 -9.16 -14.26 -6.00
C ILE A 80 -9.69 -15.59 -6.55
N HIS A 81 -8.87 -16.65 -6.55
CA HIS A 81 -9.25 -17.95 -7.10
C HIS A 81 -10.37 -18.64 -6.31
N LYS A 82 -10.39 -18.49 -4.98
CA LYS A 82 -11.40 -19.10 -4.10
C LYS A 82 -12.55 -18.14 -3.76
N GLY A 83 -12.54 -16.94 -4.34
CA GLY A 83 -13.53 -15.92 -4.10
C GLY A 83 -14.90 -16.32 -4.66
N PRO A 84 -15.99 -15.80 -4.07
CA PRO A 84 -17.33 -16.00 -4.61
C PRO A 84 -17.46 -15.48 -6.04
N GLU A 85 -16.73 -14.41 -6.40
CA GLU A 85 -16.76 -13.80 -7.74
C GLU A 85 -16.23 -14.76 -8.80
N MET A 86 -15.05 -15.35 -8.59
CA MET A 86 -14.46 -16.34 -9.49
C MET A 86 -15.32 -17.62 -9.56
N THR A 87 -15.80 -18.09 -8.41
CA THR A 87 -16.64 -19.29 -8.33
C THR A 87 -17.93 -19.13 -9.13
N ALA A 88 -18.58 -17.96 -9.04
CA ALA A 88 -19.81 -17.67 -9.76
C ALA A 88 -19.60 -17.66 -11.28
N VAL A 89 -18.52 -17.02 -11.77
CA VAL A 89 -18.22 -16.97 -13.20
C VAL A 89 -17.87 -18.37 -13.75
N VAL A 90 -17.05 -19.13 -13.05
CA VAL A 90 -16.73 -20.51 -13.46
C VAL A 90 -17.99 -21.38 -13.51
N ALA A 91 -18.89 -21.26 -12.53
CA ALA A 91 -20.17 -21.97 -12.54
C ALA A 91 -21.05 -21.55 -13.72
N ALA A 92 -21.11 -20.25 -14.05
CA ALA A 92 -21.87 -19.74 -15.20
C ALA A 92 -21.33 -20.29 -16.52
N VAL A 93 -20.00 -20.28 -16.72
CA VAL A 93 -19.37 -20.86 -17.92
C VAL A 93 -19.65 -22.36 -18.02
N ASN A 94 -19.51 -23.10 -16.92
CA ASN A 94 -19.78 -24.54 -16.93
C ASN A 94 -21.25 -24.86 -17.29
N ASN A 95 -22.19 -24.08 -16.76
CA ASN A 95 -23.61 -24.22 -17.10
C ASN A 95 -23.88 -23.90 -18.58
N ALA A 96 -23.32 -22.80 -19.11
CA ALA A 96 -23.47 -22.44 -20.51
C ALA A 96 -22.84 -23.49 -21.45
N MET A 97 -21.66 -24.01 -21.09
CA MET A 97 -20.97 -25.07 -21.83
C MET A 97 -21.81 -26.36 -21.89
N SER A 98 -22.43 -26.75 -20.77
CA SER A 98 -23.35 -27.88 -20.70
C SER A 98 -24.54 -27.68 -21.66
N THR A 99 -25.14 -26.49 -21.66
CA THR A 99 -26.22 -26.13 -22.59
C THR A 99 -25.78 -26.27 -24.05
N VAL A 100 -24.59 -25.79 -24.42
CA VAL A 100 -24.04 -25.96 -25.78
C VAL A 100 -23.90 -27.43 -26.15
N GLY A 101 -23.36 -28.26 -25.25
CA GLY A 101 -23.20 -29.70 -25.46
C GLY A 101 -24.53 -30.43 -25.69
N ILE A 102 -25.54 -30.13 -24.87
CA ILE A 102 -26.90 -30.68 -25.02
C ILE A 102 -27.49 -30.30 -26.38
N ASN A 103 -27.35 -29.03 -26.78
CA ASN A 103 -27.86 -28.54 -28.06
C ASN A 103 -27.20 -29.21 -29.26
N PHE A 104 -25.88 -29.39 -29.20
CA PHE A 104 -25.14 -30.12 -30.22
C PHE A 104 -25.61 -31.58 -30.33
N GLY A 105 -25.85 -32.24 -29.19
CA GLY A 105 -26.39 -33.60 -29.14
C GLY A 105 -27.79 -33.70 -29.77
N LEU A 106 -28.70 -32.80 -29.38
CA LEU A 106 -30.07 -32.74 -29.92
C LEU A 106 -30.08 -32.50 -31.43
N GLN A 107 -29.26 -31.56 -31.91
CA GLN A 107 -29.14 -31.24 -33.34
C GLN A 107 -28.66 -32.45 -34.15
N ASN A 108 -27.63 -33.14 -33.69
CA ASN A 108 -27.11 -34.34 -34.38
C ASN A 108 -28.09 -35.51 -34.34
N GLY A 109 -28.76 -35.73 -33.19
CA GLY A 109 -29.80 -36.75 -33.05
C GLY A 109 -30.95 -36.52 -34.02
N TYR A 110 -31.36 -35.26 -34.19
CA TYR A 110 -32.39 -34.89 -35.16
C TYR A 110 -31.93 -35.14 -36.61
N ILE A 111 -30.72 -34.73 -37.00
CA ILE A 111 -30.17 -35.01 -38.33
C ILE A 111 -30.16 -36.52 -38.61
N HIS A 112 -29.76 -37.33 -37.63
CA HIS A 112 -29.79 -38.79 -37.75
C HIS A 112 -31.21 -39.35 -37.92
N ALA A 113 -32.19 -38.82 -37.20
CA ALA A 113 -33.58 -39.23 -37.28
C ALA A 113 -34.23 -38.85 -38.63
N LEU A 114 -33.92 -37.66 -39.13
CA LEU A 114 -34.42 -37.16 -40.42
C LEU A 114 -33.90 -38.00 -41.60
N ASN A 115 -32.64 -38.42 -41.53
CA ASN A 115 -32.06 -39.41 -42.45
C ASN A 115 -32.76 -40.78 -42.37
N LYS A 116 -33.44 -41.08 -41.25
CA LYS A 116 -34.28 -42.29 -41.05
C LYS A 116 -35.78 -42.08 -41.32
N LYS A 117 -36.16 -40.97 -41.97
CA LYS A 117 -37.54 -40.63 -42.38
C LYS A 117 -38.55 -40.40 -41.24
N THR A 118 -38.13 -40.01 -40.03
CA THR A 118 -39.08 -39.54 -39.01
C THR A 118 -39.34 -38.04 -39.15
N PRO A 119 -40.61 -37.60 -39.34
CA PRO A 119 -40.94 -36.19 -39.56
C PRO A 119 -41.17 -35.50 -38.23
N TYR A 120 -40.16 -34.79 -37.73
CA TYR A 120 -40.35 -33.81 -36.65
C TYR A 120 -40.28 -32.41 -37.25
N ALA A 121 -41.32 -31.58 -37.03
CA ALA A 121 -41.42 -30.24 -37.59
C ALA A 121 -40.48 -29.22 -36.92
N GLU A 122 -40.13 -29.44 -35.65
CA GLU A 122 -39.17 -28.65 -34.87
C GLU A 122 -38.43 -29.58 -33.91
N VAL A 123 -37.20 -29.23 -33.52
CA VAL A 123 -36.43 -29.94 -32.49
C VAL A 123 -36.84 -29.37 -31.14
N PRO A 124 -37.61 -30.11 -30.31
CA PRO A 124 -38.00 -29.62 -28.99
C PRO A 124 -36.74 -29.39 -28.15
N LEU A 125 -36.73 -28.35 -27.32
CA LEU A 125 -35.66 -28.01 -26.36
C LEU A 125 -34.34 -27.51 -26.99
N LEU A 126 -34.29 -27.28 -28.31
CA LEU A 126 -33.12 -26.68 -28.94
C LEU A 126 -33.02 -25.18 -28.58
N ASN A 127 -32.09 -24.83 -27.71
CA ASN A 127 -31.63 -23.45 -27.50
C ASN A 127 -30.66 -23.04 -28.61
N ARG A 128 -31.14 -22.22 -29.55
CA ARG A 128 -30.35 -21.69 -30.67
C ARG A 128 -29.31 -20.63 -30.23
N ASN A 129 -29.48 -20.04 -29.05
CA ASN A 129 -28.63 -18.98 -28.51
C ASN A 129 -27.53 -19.51 -27.57
N ALA A 130 -27.45 -20.83 -27.35
CA ALA A 130 -26.52 -21.44 -26.39
C ALA A 130 -25.05 -21.01 -26.60
N LYS A 131 -24.64 -20.80 -27.86
CA LYS A 131 -23.29 -20.33 -28.18
C LYS A 131 -23.07 -18.87 -27.78
N ASP A 132 -24.08 -18.02 -27.95
CA ASP A 132 -24.01 -16.62 -27.56
C ASP A 132 -24.05 -16.47 -26.02
N GLU A 133 -24.81 -17.32 -25.34
CA GLU A 133 -24.81 -17.43 -23.87
C GLU A 133 -23.43 -17.85 -23.33
N LEU A 134 -22.77 -18.84 -23.97
CA LEU A 134 -21.40 -19.22 -23.61
C LEU A 134 -20.41 -18.07 -23.83
N ASN A 135 -20.49 -17.39 -24.98
CA ASN A 135 -19.63 -16.24 -25.27
C ASN A 135 -19.84 -15.12 -24.24
N THR A 136 -21.09 -14.87 -23.84
CA THR A 136 -21.43 -13.88 -22.80
C THR A 136 -20.86 -14.28 -21.44
N ALA A 137 -21.00 -15.56 -21.05
CA ALA A 137 -20.46 -16.06 -19.79
C ALA A 137 -18.92 -16.00 -19.76
N VAL A 138 -18.25 -16.25 -20.89
CA VAL A 138 -16.80 -16.10 -21.01
C VAL A 138 -16.38 -14.63 -20.95
N ALA A 139 -17.12 -13.73 -21.58
CA ALA A 139 -16.83 -12.29 -21.54
C ALA A 139 -16.91 -11.69 -20.12
N CYS A 140 -17.65 -12.32 -19.20
CA CYS A 140 -17.69 -11.90 -17.79
C CYS A 140 -16.32 -11.93 -17.10
N PHE A 141 -15.34 -12.72 -17.59
CA PHE A 141 -14.00 -12.73 -17.02
C PHE A 141 -13.27 -11.39 -17.18
N ASP A 142 -13.55 -10.65 -18.26
CA ASP A 142 -12.87 -9.38 -18.57
C ASP A 142 -13.34 -8.23 -17.66
N SER A 143 -14.55 -8.34 -17.10
CA SER A 143 -15.17 -7.34 -16.23
C SER A 143 -15.18 -7.76 -14.75
N LEU A 144 -14.42 -8.79 -14.36
CA LEU A 144 -14.37 -9.26 -12.98
C LEU A 144 -13.69 -8.22 -12.07
N THR A 145 -14.43 -7.79 -11.06
CA THR A 145 -13.89 -7.07 -9.92
C THR A 145 -13.88 -7.98 -8.70
N PHE A 146 -12.90 -7.79 -7.81
CA PHE A 146 -12.75 -8.60 -6.61
C PHE A 146 -12.79 -7.70 -5.38
N SER A 147 -13.69 -8.01 -4.45
CA SER A 147 -13.89 -7.22 -3.23
C SER A 147 -12.60 -7.07 -2.43
N VAL A 148 -11.78 -8.13 -2.38
CA VAL A 148 -10.48 -8.14 -1.69
C VAL A 148 -9.50 -7.09 -2.23
N ILE A 149 -9.54 -6.78 -3.53
CA ILE A 149 -8.66 -5.76 -4.14
C ILE A 149 -9.12 -4.36 -3.73
N GLU A 150 -10.44 -4.13 -3.70
CA GLU A 150 -11.01 -2.86 -3.26
C GLU A 150 -10.71 -2.60 -1.79
N ASP A 151 -10.80 -3.61 -0.93
CA ASP A 151 -10.51 -3.47 0.49
C ASP A 151 -9.03 -3.25 0.76
N LEU A 152 -8.13 -3.92 0.03
CA LEU A 152 -6.69 -3.68 0.12
C LEU A 152 -6.30 -2.24 -0.22
N SER A 153 -6.99 -1.62 -1.18
CA SER A 153 -6.71 -0.22 -1.56
C SER A 153 -6.97 0.78 -0.43
N LYS A 154 -7.77 0.40 0.57
CA LYS A 154 -8.07 1.23 1.75
C LYS A 154 -6.99 1.12 2.84
N LEU A 155 -6.09 0.15 2.74
CA LEU A 155 -5.09 -0.19 3.77
C LEU A 155 -3.67 0.35 3.47
N VAL A 156 -3.54 1.31 2.56
CA VAL A 156 -2.22 1.81 2.10
C VAL A 156 -1.34 2.38 3.22
N ASN A 157 -1.95 2.99 4.24
CA ASN A 157 -1.23 3.60 5.37
C ASN A 157 -1.30 2.77 6.65
N GLU A 158 -1.83 1.54 6.56
CA GLU A 158 -2.04 0.68 7.72
C GLU A 158 -0.83 -0.24 7.94
N PRO A 159 -0.56 -0.65 9.19
CA PRO A 159 0.56 -1.52 9.50
C PRO A 159 0.36 -2.91 8.89
N LEU A 160 1.47 -3.62 8.73
CA LEU A 160 1.51 -4.96 8.14
C LEU A 160 0.51 -5.95 8.78
N SER A 161 0.26 -5.84 10.09
CA SER A 161 -0.70 -6.69 10.80
C SER A 161 -2.11 -6.60 10.21
N LYS A 162 -2.62 -5.38 9.98
CA LYS A 162 -3.95 -5.18 9.39
C LYS A 162 -4.02 -5.65 7.94
N ILE A 163 -2.95 -5.47 7.17
CA ILE A 163 -2.86 -5.95 5.79
C ILE A 163 -2.93 -7.49 5.76
N LYS A 164 -2.23 -8.15 6.69
CA LYS A 164 -2.27 -9.61 6.85
C LYS A 164 -3.67 -10.09 7.17
N ASP A 165 -4.33 -9.45 8.14
CA ASP A 165 -5.68 -9.82 8.56
C ASP A 165 -6.69 -9.72 7.42
N ALA A 166 -6.61 -8.66 6.60
CA ALA A 166 -7.48 -8.47 5.44
C ALA A 166 -7.26 -9.51 4.34
N LEU A 167 -6.04 -10.03 4.20
CA LEU A 167 -5.70 -11.08 3.24
C LEU A 167 -5.91 -12.50 3.78
N PHE A 168 -6.17 -12.65 5.08
CA PHE A 168 -6.31 -13.94 5.71
C PHE A 168 -7.64 -14.59 5.35
N PHE A 169 -7.60 -15.62 4.49
CA PHE A 169 -8.78 -16.39 4.13
C PHE A 169 -9.28 -17.15 5.37
N ALA A 170 -10.56 -17.01 5.73
CA ALA A 170 -11.19 -17.66 6.90
C ALA A 170 -11.18 -19.21 6.92
N GLY A 171 -10.49 -19.86 5.97
CA GLY A 171 -10.29 -21.31 5.89
C GLY A 171 -8.86 -21.75 5.56
N GLY A 172 -7.86 -20.85 5.68
CA GLY A 172 -6.44 -21.23 5.64
C GLY A 172 -5.94 -21.47 7.06
N GLU A 173 -5.25 -22.59 7.30
CA GLU A 173 -4.55 -22.82 8.56
C GLU A 173 -3.69 -21.60 8.91
N SER A 174 -3.82 -21.12 10.15
CA SER A 174 -2.96 -20.08 10.72
C SER A 174 -1.50 -20.46 10.49
N PRO A 175 -0.62 -19.52 10.06
CA PRO A 175 0.80 -19.76 10.18
C PRO A 175 1.04 -19.91 11.68
N LYS A 176 1.51 -21.10 12.09
CA LYS A 176 2.00 -21.28 13.45
C LYS A 176 3.21 -20.37 13.58
N GLU A 177 3.11 -19.38 14.46
CA GLU A 177 4.24 -18.63 14.99
C GLU A 177 5.28 -19.57 15.60
#